data_AF-M0AUL9-F1
#
_entry.id   AF-M0AUL9-F1
#
_cell.length_a   1.000
_cell.length_b   1.000
_cell.length_c   1.000
_cell.angle_alpha   90.00
_cell.angle_beta   90.00
_cell.angle_gamma   90.00
#
_symmetry.space_group_name_H-M   'P 1'
#
loop_
_entity.id
_entity.type
_entity.pdbx_description
1 polymer ?
#
loop_
_entity_poly.entity_id
_entity_poly.type
_entity_poly.pdbx_seq_one_letter_code
_entity_poly.pdbx_strand_id
1 'polypeptide(L)'
;MAVVLITSGIAGTAVAGSETGIDQADPADEVFVTDDGDAVLLYEDDGDDDFDGSAEFGLDASESVVYALISDDIEEDIDAAFSFALGEDGIESDGSFVADRPDAITDFSMNVDGEQSQETSEFDADLELILDTQEFPEADFVQSATSSGEMVSSADKFAMEGDLSVSHIMPDEGPETGLDLTITETDGSYTVDVSQQDTLEPFEVDQWETEADAKAALEAEYGVIAQELGGDATVTIHDHEFEADTAGGGYIDVEYTIELENVKDGLEQLIADELTNDPELDISQSDAEEVAADILAAELDAFEFSYVVGENTVDAEWNIAFSNFETTAMAVLDLVDAVDEMDEEFGDEFDDYADMYEAQIEADLTQTSTWDLRYEASGANEATLAFEYASDTENWDAYTDELAERDIDSPEFVIDATATTDDDEISVEMALEVTQEDFLETAISAMVQDFQNDPMMDDEAVALATAFEEAELELAKFDLDMDDGTVTMEAGATFDDLSAFESHLSDAYHGLTVAHVYADTDDEAAYVHATGMVDADASEDDVREHAIVDDATTVHMPGEWDEEHPRLDMGQVTEFLGTDATESETESDDDGLPGFGAVAALVAMLSALGLARWHN
;
A
#
# COMPACT_ATOMS: atom_id res chain seq x y z
N MET A 1 5.29 -13.51 4.72
CA MET A 1 4.21 -13.86 5.69
C MET A 1 3.60 -15.25 5.47
N ALA A 2 3.16 -15.63 4.26
CA ALA A 2 2.52 -16.93 3.98
C ALA A 2 3.35 -18.14 4.43
N VAL A 3 4.64 -18.24 4.03
CA VAL A 3 5.52 -19.34 4.46
C VAL A 3 5.61 -19.45 5.99
N VAL A 4 5.74 -18.34 6.71
CA VAL A 4 5.78 -18.31 8.19
C VAL A 4 4.44 -18.76 8.80
N LEU A 5 3.29 -18.41 8.19
CA LEU A 5 1.96 -18.86 8.61
C LEU A 5 1.69 -20.33 8.27
N ILE A 6 2.30 -20.85 7.20
CA ILE A 6 2.23 -22.25 6.78
C ILE A 6 3.09 -23.11 7.72
N THR A 7 4.34 -22.69 8.00
CA THR A 7 5.18 -23.37 8.99
C THR A 7 4.59 -23.29 10.40
N SER A 8 4.07 -22.14 10.85
CA SER A 8 3.48 -22.03 12.20
C SER A 8 2.09 -22.67 12.33
N GLY A 9 1.30 -22.69 11.25
CA GLY A 9 -0.04 -23.28 11.23
C GLY A 9 -0.06 -24.81 11.08
N ILE A 10 0.90 -25.38 10.35
CA ILE A 10 0.85 -26.80 9.92
C ILE A 10 1.97 -27.63 10.55
N ALA A 11 3.17 -27.08 10.78
CA ALA A 11 4.07 -27.72 11.76
C ALA A 11 3.44 -27.65 13.17
N GLY A 12 2.62 -26.63 13.45
CA GLY A 12 1.83 -26.51 14.69
C GLY A 12 0.76 -27.59 14.90
N THR A 13 0.40 -28.38 13.89
CA THR A 13 -0.48 -29.55 14.02
C THR A 13 0.27 -30.87 13.87
N ALA A 14 1.25 -30.96 12.97
CA ALA A 14 2.01 -32.20 12.73
C ALA A 14 3.22 -32.43 13.67
N VAL A 15 3.73 -31.41 14.39
CA VAL A 15 4.98 -31.52 15.18
C VAL A 15 4.76 -31.44 16.70
N ALA A 16 3.81 -30.65 17.20
CA ALA A 16 3.41 -30.66 18.61
C ALA A 16 2.04 -30.02 18.82
N GLY A 17 1.12 -30.71 19.50
CA GLY A 17 -0.25 -30.22 19.70
C GLY A 17 -0.41 -29.11 20.75
N SER A 18 -0.06 -27.86 20.40
CA SER A 18 -0.77 -26.65 20.90
C SER A 18 -0.38 -25.35 20.20
N GLU A 19 -1.32 -24.39 20.26
CA GLU A 19 -1.20 -22.98 19.84
C GLU A 19 0.19 -22.36 20.13
N THR A 20 0.86 -21.86 19.08
CA THR A 20 1.94 -20.84 19.10
C THR A 20 3.31 -21.19 19.72
N GLY A 21 3.97 -22.29 19.31
CA GLY A 21 5.41 -22.49 19.57
C GLY A 21 5.96 -23.86 19.17
N ILE A 22 7.28 -23.97 18.94
CA ILE A 22 7.95 -25.28 18.74
C ILE A 22 8.26 -25.87 20.13
N ASP A 23 7.25 -26.46 20.76
CA ASP A 23 7.44 -27.22 22.00
C ASP A 23 8.32 -28.47 21.76
N GLN A 24 8.91 -29.02 22.83
CA GLN A 24 9.68 -30.27 22.74
C GLN A 24 8.77 -31.41 22.26
N ALA A 25 9.17 -32.08 21.17
CA ALA A 25 8.42 -33.18 20.58
C ALA A 25 8.14 -34.29 21.60
N ASP A 26 6.96 -34.90 21.52
CA ASP A 26 6.61 -36.05 22.35
C ASP A 26 7.48 -37.28 21.98
N PRO A 27 7.52 -38.33 22.83
CA PRO A 27 8.18 -39.59 22.50
C PRO A 27 7.54 -40.24 21.26
N ALA A 28 8.37 -40.78 20.37
CA ALA A 28 7.91 -41.43 19.14
C ALA A 28 7.19 -42.76 19.41
N ASP A 29 6.28 -43.16 18.53
CA ASP A 29 5.56 -44.43 18.60
C ASP A 29 6.45 -45.60 18.19
N GLU A 30 7.18 -45.45 17.08
CA GLU A 30 8.20 -46.41 16.66
C GLU A 30 9.54 -45.73 16.31
N VAL A 31 10.65 -46.45 16.53
CA VAL A 31 12.02 -45.99 16.21
C VAL A 31 12.79 -47.07 15.47
N PHE A 32 13.23 -46.76 14.25
CA PHE A 32 13.94 -47.66 13.35
C PHE A 32 15.42 -47.28 13.27
N VAL A 33 16.30 -48.09 13.87
CA VAL A 33 17.74 -47.81 13.93
C VAL A 33 18.49 -48.49 12.79
N THR A 34 19.40 -47.75 12.14
CA THR A 34 20.25 -48.18 11.02
C THR A 34 21.58 -48.79 11.47
N ASP A 35 22.25 -49.55 10.58
CA ASP A 35 23.58 -50.14 10.86
C ASP A 35 24.68 -49.10 11.17
N ASP A 36 24.51 -47.83 10.78
CA ASP A 36 25.50 -46.76 10.96
C ASP A 36 25.24 -45.88 12.21
N GLY A 37 24.09 -46.03 12.88
CA GLY A 37 23.73 -45.33 14.13
C GLY A 37 22.67 -44.24 13.99
N ASP A 38 22.26 -43.92 12.75
CA ASP A 38 21.14 -43.03 12.43
C ASP A 38 19.81 -43.74 12.71
N ALA A 39 18.73 -42.98 12.90
CA ALA A 39 17.40 -43.50 13.19
C ALA A 39 16.28 -42.79 12.41
N VAL A 40 15.16 -43.49 12.22
CA VAL A 40 13.87 -42.90 11.81
C VAL A 40 12.92 -42.97 12.99
N LEU A 41 12.39 -41.83 13.39
CA LEU A 41 11.31 -41.71 14.37
C LEU A 41 9.99 -41.70 13.60
N LEU A 42 9.04 -42.54 14.00
CA LEU A 42 7.68 -42.58 13.47
C LEU A 42 6.72 -42.06 14.55
N TYR A 43 5.90 -41.11 14.15
CA TYR A 43 4.74 -40.63 14.89
C TYR A 43 3.50 -41.08 14.10
N GLU A 44 2.66 -41.92 14.69
CA GLU A 44 1.37 -42.30 14.12
C GLU A 44 0.31 -41.29 14.62
N ASP A 45 -0.48 -40.69 13.73
CA ASP A 45 -1.66 -39.95 14.19
C ASP A 45 -2.77 -40.93 14.59
N ASP A 46 -3.44 -40.65 15.72
CA ASP A 46 -4.55 -41.46 16.24
C ASP A 46 -5.88 -41.18 15.46
N GLY A 47 -5.89 -40.19 14.55
CA GLY A 47 -7.01 -39.87 13.65
C GLY A 47 -8.25 -39.34 14.37
N ASP A 48 -8.04 -38.64 15.49
CA ASP A 48 -9.10 -38.05 16.33
C ASP A 48 -9.33 -36.54 15.99
N ASP A 49 -8.57 -35.96 15.06
CA ASP A 49 -8.71 -34.57 14.60
C ASP A 49 -9.70 -34.41 13.41
N ASP A 50 -10.49 -33.33 13.43
CA ASP A 50 -11.61 -33.06 12.51
C ASP A 50 -11.16 -32.48 11.13
N PHE A 51 -9.98 -32.82 10.61
CA PHE A 51 -9.50 -32.35 9.28
C PHE A 51 -9.93 -33.35 8.18
N ASP A 52 -10.74 -32.89 7.21
CA ASP A 52 -11.27 -33.71 6.12
C ASP A 52 -10.42 -33.65 4.81
N GLY A 53 -9.38 -32.79 4.77
CA GLY A 53 -8.48 -32.58 3.62
C GLY A 53 -7.19 -33.42 3.63
N SER A 54 -6.26 -33.09 2.74
CA SER A 54 -4.93 -33.73 2.61
C SER A 54 -3.80 -32.70 2.73
N ALA A 55 -2.76 -32.99 3.51
CA ALA A 55 -1.56 -32.16 3.62
C ALA A 55 -0.27 -33.01 3.60
N GLU A 56 0.67 -32.63 2.74
CA GLU A 56 2.06 -33.10 2.69
C GLU A 56 2.98 -31.98 3.18
N PHE A 57 3.95 -32.31 4.04
CA PHE A 57 4.98 -31.39 4.52
C PHE A 57 6.34 -32.07 4.49
N GLY A 58 7.36 -31.34 4.05
CA GLY A 58 8.74 -31.82 4.00
C GLY A 58 9.76 -30.75 4.39
N LEU A 59 10.79 -31.20 5.10
CA LEU A 59 12.01 -30.43 5.36
C LEU A 59 13.22 -31.33 5.07
N ASP A 60 14.16 -30.85 4.25
CA ASP A 60 15.44 -31.50 3.98
C ASP A 60 16.58 -30.56 4.38
N ALA A 61 17.22 -30.84 5.51
CA ALA A 61 18.33 -30.03 6.02
C ALA A 61 19.64 -30.25 5.25
N SER A 62 19.69 -31.22 4.32
CA SER A 62 20.89 -31.53 3.53
C SER A 62 20.89 -30.93 2.12
N GLU A 63 19.71 -30.64 1.58
CA GLU A 63 19.51 -29.86 0.35
C GLU A 63 19.00 -28.42 0.67
N SER A 64 18.88 -28.07 1.96
CA SER A 64 18.38 -26.80 2.49
C SER A 64 16.98 -26.37 2.01
N VAL A 65 16.02 -27.31 2.00
CA VAL A 65 14.67 -27.09 1.43
C VAL A 65 13.56 -27.30 2.46
N VAL A 66 12.54 -26.44 2.39
CA VAL A 66 11.23 -26.63 3.04
C VAL A 66 10.14 -26.65 1.98
N TYR A 67 9.14 -27.52 2.13
CA TYR A 67 8.01 -27.67 1.22
C TYR A 67 6.73 -28.03 1.96
N ALA A 68 5.59 -27.52 1.48
CA ALA A 68 4.25 -27.88 1.94
C ALA A 68 3.27 -27.89 0.77
N LEU A 69 2.39 -28.88 0.73
CA LEU A 69 1.27 -28.97 -0.21
C LEU A 69 0.01 -29.35 0.57
N ILE A 70 -1.02 -28.52 0.51
CA ILE A 70 -2.31 -28.74 1.18
C ILE A 70 -3.42 -28.69 0.17
N SER A 71 -4.42 -29.56 0.31
CA SER A 71 -5.65 -29.52 -0.46
C SER A 71 -6.84 -29.82 0.47
N ASP A 72 -7.91 -29.04 0.37
CA ASP A 72 -9.12 -29.17 1.20
C ASP A 72 -10.40 -28.86 0.38
N ASP A 73 -11.53 -29.43 0.77
CA ASP A 73 -12.84 -29.21 0.14
C ASP A 73 -13.54 -27.99 0.78
N ILE A 74 -13.81 -26.93 0.01
CA ILE A 74 -14.50 -25.71 0.49
C ILE A 74 -16.01 -25.71 0.13
N GLU A 75 -16.84 -25.11 1.00
CA GLU A 75 -18.30 -25.00 0.76
C GLU A 75 -18.70 -23.87 -0.20
N GLU A 76 -17.76 -23.01 -0.63
CA GLU A 76 -18.02 -21.82 -1.45
C GLU A 76 -17.57 -22.03 -2.91
N ASP A 77 -18.46 -21.72 -3.86
CA ASP A 77 -18.15 -21.65 -5.29
C ASP A 77 -17.41 -20.31 -5.55
N ILE A 78 -16.08 -20.30 -5.48
CA ILE A 78 -15.19 -19.17 -5.81
C ILE A 78 -14.02 -19.72 -6.61
N ASP A 79 -13.75 -19.13 -7.78
CA ASP A 79 -12.59 -19.46 -8.60
C ASP A 79 -11.52 -18.38 -8.41
N ALA A 80 -10.34 -18.74 -7.89
CA ALA A 80 -9.26 -17.81 -7.60
C ALA A 80 -7.90 -18.50 -7.66
N ALA A 81 -6.94 -17.91 -8.36
CA ALA A 81 -5.55 -18.37 -8.34
C ALA A 81 -4.62 -17.21 -7.94
N PHE A 82 -3.58 -17.50 -7.17
CA PHE A 82 -2.54 -16.55 -6.82
C PHE A 82 -1.20 -17.28 -6.80
N SER A 83 -0.25 -16.80 -7.58
CA SER A 83 1.14 -17.27 -7.60
C SER A 83 2.05 -16.13 -7.17
N PHE A 84 3.10 -16.51 -6.45
CA PHE A 84 4.14 -15.64 -5.97
C PHE A 84 5.45 -16.41 -6.07
N ALA A 85 6.39 -15.90 -6.84
CA ALA A 85 7.75 -16.37 -6.93
C ALA A 85 8.70 -15.25 -6.52
N LEU A 86 9.74 -15.64 -5.80
CA LEU A 86 10.79 -14.79 -5.27
C LEU A 86 12.10 -15.52 -5.54
N GLY A 87 13.04 -14.89 -6.23
CA GLY A 87 14.35 -15.43 -6.52
C GLY A 87 15.44 -14.36 -6.51
N GLU A 88 16.64 -14.75 -6.95
CA GLU A 88 17.84 -13.88 -6.95
C GLU A 88 17.63 -12.55 -7.69
N ASP A 89 16.83 -12.53 -8.76
CA ASP A 89 16.63 -11.38 -9.63
C ASP A 89 15.41 -10.48 -9.23
N GLY A 90 14.61 -10.88 -8.23
CA GLY A 90 13.43 -10.12 -7.75
C GLY A 90 12.18 -10.95 -7.41
N ILE A 91 11.00 -10.33 -7.57
CA ILE A 91 9.68 -10.92 -7.32
C ILE A 91 8.82 -10.93 -8.59
N GLU A 92 8.17 -12.06 -8.85
CA GLU A 92 7.04 -12.20 -9.76
C GLU A 92 5.80 -12.56 -8.94
N SER A 93 4.69 -11.85 -9.13
CA SER A 93 3.40 -12.24 -8.56
C SER A 93 2.29 -12.10 -9.58
N ASP A 94 1.48 -13.15 -9.69
CA ASP A 94 0.31 -13.19 -10.56
C ASP A 94 -0.93 -13.61 -9.75
N GLY A 95 -2.08 -13.02 -10.11
CA GLY A 95 -3.34 -13.25 -9.42
C GLY A 95 -4.49 -13.23 -10.41
N SER A 96 -5.42 -14.16 -10.24
CA SER A 96 -6.70 -14.13 -10.91
C SER A 96 -7.83 -14.43 -9.92
N PHE A 97 -8.97 -13.76 -10.10
CA PHE A 97 -10.11 -13.89 -9.20
C PHE A 97 -11.41 -13.72 -10.00
N VAL A 98 -12.32 -14.69 -9.89
CA VAL A 98 -13.64 -14.66 -10.51
C VAL A 98 -14.72 -14.75 -9.45
N ALA A 99 -15.70 -13.85 -9.51
CA ALA A 99 -16.86 -13.86 -8.62
C ALA A 99 -18.12 -13.31 -9.30
N ASP A 100 -19.30 -13.64 -8.75
CA ASP A 100 -20.58 -13.10 -9.23
C ASP A 100 -20.55 -11.57 -9.33
N ARG A 101 -20.95 -11.02 -10.47
CA ARG A 101 -21.12 -9.57 -10.65
C ARG A 101 -22.24 -9.07 -9.72
N PRO A 102 -22.01 -8.03 -8.90
CA PRO A 102 -23.06 -7.42 -8.08
C PRO A 102 -24.25 -6.94 -8.92
N ASP A 103 -25.50 -7.14 -8.44
CA ASP A 103 -26.74 -6.71 -9.12
C ASP A 103 -26.74 -5.20 -9.50
N ALA A 104 -25.98 -4.38 -8.78
CA ALA A 104 -25.85 -2.93 -9.00
C ALA A 104 -24.93 -2.57 -10.20
N ILE A 105 -24.13 -3.52 -10.69
CA ILE A 105 -23.21 -3.38 -11.82
C ILE A 105 -23.79 -4.18 -12.99
N THR A 106 -23.88 -3.53 -14.15
CA THR A 106 -24.29 -4.16 -15.42
C THR A 106 -23.08 -4.61 -16.23
N ASP A 107 -22.04 -3.78 -16.25
CA ASP A 107 -20.80 -3.98 -17.00
C ASP A 107 -19.67 -3.25 -16.27
N PHE A 108 -18.45 -3.76 -16.36
CA PHE A 108 -17.26 -3.23 -15.70
C PHE A 108 -16.04 -3.64 -16.52
N SER A 109 -15.18 -2.69 -16.80
CA SER A 109 -13.86 -2.85 -17.40
C SER A 109 -12.89 -1.96 -16.64
N MET A 110 -11.72 -2.49 -16.33
CA MET A 110 -10.60 -1.73 -15.77
C MET A 110 -9.32 -2.27 -16.39
N ASN A 111 -8.40 -1.38 -16.74
CA ASN A 111 -7.02 -1.71 -17.10
C ASN A 111 -6.13 -0.75 -16.31
N VAL A 112 -5.02 -1.25 -15.80
CA VAL A 112 -3.98 -0.48 -15.13
C VAL A 112 -2.67 -1.04 -15.64
N ASP A 113 -1.85 -0.17 -16.20
CA ASP A 113 -0.56 -0.49 -16.82
C ASP A 113 0.45 0.47 -16.18
N GLY A 114 1.55 -0.03 -15.62
CA GLY A 114 2.58 0.83 -15.01
C GLY A 114 3.97 0.24 -15.16
N GLU A 115 4.93 1.08 -15.55
CA GLU A 115 6.35 0.74 -15.71
C GLU A 115 7.21 1.76 -14.96
N GLN A 116 8.04 1.26 -14.05
CA GLN A 116 9.19 1.98 -13.51
C GLN A 116 10.45 1.19 -13.84
N SER A 117 11.42 1.82 -14.49
CA SER A 117 12.73 1.24 -14.85
C SER A 117 13.78 2.35 -14.86
N GLN A 118 15.07 2.04 -15.02
CA GLN A 118 16.13 3.06 -15.14
C GLN A 118 15.89 4.12 -16.23
N GLU A 119 15.11 3.83 -17.28
CA GLU A 119 14.82 4.77 -18.38
C GLU A 119 13.39 5.37 -18.35
N THR A 120 12.45 4.79 -17.59
CA THR A 120 11.00 5.10 -17.68
C THR A 120 10.33 5.19 -16.30
N SER A 121 9.38 6.13 -16.14
CA SER A 121 8.39 6.13 -15.05
C SER A 121 7.05 6.60 -15.65
N GLU A 122 6.20 5.64 -15.98
CA GLU A 122 4.91 5.82 -16.67
C GLU A 122 3.82 4.99 -15.95
N PHE A 123 2.61 5.53 -15.80
CA PHE A 123 1.46 4.85 -15.20
C PHE A 123 0.15 5.30 -15.87
N ASP A 124 -0.58 4.35 -16.43
CA ASP A 124 -1.89 4.52 -17.06
C ASP A 124 -2.96 3.72 -16.29
N ALA A 125 -4.16 4.27 -16.13
CA ALA A 125 -5.32 3.59 -15.56
C ALA A 125 -6.63 4.00 -16.26
N ASP A 126 -7.28 3.01 -16.87
CA ASP A 126 -8.58 3.12 -17.53
C ASP A 126 -9.65 2.39 -16.70
N LEU A 127 -10.80 3.02 -16.46
CA LEU A 127 -11.97 2.40 -15.84
C LEU A 127 -13.24 2.79 -16.61
N GLU A 128 -14.06 1.80 -17.00
CA GLU A 128 -15.43 1.97 -17.47
C GLU A 128 -16.38 1.10 -16.62
N LEU A 129 -17.45 1.69 -16.09
CA LEU A 129 -18.39 1.07 -15.18
C LEU A 129 -19.82 1.45 -15.57
N ILE A 130 -20.67 0.45 -15.81
CA ILE A 130 -22.09 0.64 -16.11
C ILE A 130 -22.92 0.19 -14.91
N LEU A 131 -23.67 1.11 -14.31
CA LEU A 131 -24.44 0.94 -13.07
C LEU A 131 -25.95 0.80 -13.36
N ASP A 132 -26.67 -0.04 -12.61
CA ASP A 132 -28.15 0.03 -12.52
C ASP A 132 -28.55 1.11 -11.52
N THR A 133 -29.06 2.25 -12.02
CA THR A 133 -29.40 3.40 -11.18
C THR A 133 -30.62 3.17 -10.28
N GLN A 134 -31.35 2.06 -10.45
CA GLN A 134 -32.45 1.69 -9.54
C GLN A 134 -31.96 1.42 -8.11
N GLU A 135 -30.73 0.92 -7.96
CA GLU A 135 -30.09 0.70 -6.65
C GLU A 135 -29.50 2.00 -6.08
N PHE A 136 -29.31 3.02 -6.92
CA PHE A 136 -28.76 4.34 -6.56
C PHE A 136 -29.76 5.49 -6.81
N PRO A 137 -30.87 5.60 -6.05
CA PRO A 137 -31.92 6.61 -6.26
C PRO A 137 -31.49 8.07 -6.03
N GLU A 138 -30.23 8.29 -5.65
CA GLU A 138 -29.59 9.61 -5.50
C GLU A 138 -28.89 10.04 -6.80
N ALA A 139 -28.46 9.08 -7.63
CA ALA A 139 -27.88 9.33 -8.97
C ALA A 139 -28.91 9.85 -9.98
N ASP A 140 -30.20 9.56 -9.76
CA ASP A 140 -31.37 10.02 -10.54
C ASP A 140 -31.46 11.55 -10.73
N PHE A 141 -30.71 12.36 -9.98
CA PHE A 141 -30.72 13.82 -10.08
C PHE A 141 -29.66 14.39 -11.03
N VAL A 142 -28.59 13.64 -11.34
CA VAL A 142 -27.48 14.04 -12.21
C VAL A 142 -27.68 13.39 -13.60
N GLN A 143 -27.68 14.21 -14.66
CA GLN A 143 -27.72 13.74 -16.04
C GLN A 143 -26.32 13.38 -16.56
N SER A 144 -25.33 14.20 -16.21
CA SER A 144 -23.94 13.98 -16.57
C SER A 144 -23.03 14.73 -15.60
N ALA A 145 -21.81 14.26 -15.43
CA ALA A 145 -20.72 15.03 -14.86
C ALA A 145 -19.46 14.79 -15.70
N THR A 146 -18.63 15.80 -15.88
CA THR A 146 -17.28 15.65 -16.42
C THR A 146 -16.31 16.39 -15.53
N SER A 147 -15.12 15.85 -15.33
CA SER A 147 -14.04 16.53 -14.61
C SER A 147 -12.72 16.19 -15.30
N SER A 148 -12.00 17.18 -15.80
CA SER A 148 -10.73 17.00 -16.52
C SER A 148 -9.66 17.91 -15.97
N GLY A 149 -8.38 17.55 -16.13
CA GLY A 149 -7.28 18.43 -15.74
C GLY A 149 -5.89 17.81 -15.77
N GLU A 150 -4.92 18.64 -15.40
CA GLU A 150 -3.48 18.38 -15.42
C GLU A 150 -2.87 18.84 -14.10
N MET A 151 -1.97 18.03 -13.55
CA MET A 151 -1.10 18.38 -12.43
C MET A 151 0.35 18.20 -12.88
N VAL A 152 1.17 19.22 -12.68
CA VAL A 152 2.61 19.18 -12.95
C VAL A 152 3.36 19.44 -11.65
N SER A 153 4.12 18.45 -11.20
CA SER A 153 4.94 18.50 -9.99
C SER A 153 6.42 18.34 -10.31
N SER A 154 7.25 19.04 -9.56
CA SER A 154 8.71 19.06 -9.66
C SER A 154 9.26 19.63 -8.34
N ALA A 155 10.56 19.57 -8.11
CA ALA A 155 11.12 20.11 -6.88
C ALA A 155 10.89 21.62 -6.71
N ASP A 156 11.03 22.43 -7.76
CA ASP A 156 10.85 23.89 -7.65
C ASP A 156 9.41 24.39 -7.86
N LYS A 157 8.55 23.60 -8.52
CA LYS A 157 7.24 24.03 -9.00
C LYS A 157 6.14 22.99 -8.80
N PHE A 158 4.98 23.46 -8.35
CA PHE A 158 3.71 22.74 -8.38
C PHE A 158 2.67 23.53 -9.18
N ALA A 159 1.97 22.89 -10.12
CA ALA A 159 0.83 23.48 -10.81
C ALA A 159 -0.29 22.46 -10.97
N MET A 160 -1.54 22.91 -10.87
CA MET A 160 -2.74 22.12 -11.08
C MET A 160 -3.80 22.97 -11.78
N GLU A 161 -4.22 22.57 -12.97
CA GLU A 161 -5.36 23.15 -13.69
C GLU A 161 -6.44 22.10 -13.96
N GLY A 162 -7.70 22.51 -14.00
CA GLY A 162 -8.80 21.60 -14.27
C GLY A 162 -10.17 22.26 -14.33
N ASP A 163 -11.14 21.49 -14.80
CA ASP A 163 -12.55 21.85 -14.89
C ASP A 163 -13.46 20.75 -14.35
N LEU A 164 -14.65 21.16 -13.90
CA LEU A 164 -15.75 20.30 -13.47
C LEU A 164 -17.06 20.85 -14.05
N SER A 165 -17.80 20.04 -14.81
CA SER A 165 -19.13 20.39 -15.32
C SER A 165 -20.15 19.32 -14.95
N VAL A 166 -21.14 19.67 -14.14
CA VAL A 166 -22.23 18.79 -13.69
C VAL A 166 -23.55 19.28 -14.25
N SER A 167 -24.35 18.41 -14.86
CA SER A 167 -25.70 18.74 -15.34
C SER A 167 -26.78 17.98 -14.56
N HIS A 168 -27.85 18.69 -14.19
CA HIS A 168 -28.92 18.16 -13.34
C HIS A 168 -30.27 18.07 -14.08
N ILE A 169 -31.14 17.12 -13.70
CA ILE A 169 -32.47 16.95 -14.32
C ILE A 169 -33.42 18.09 -13.94
N MET A 170 -33.41 18.48 -12.67
CA MET A 170 -34.28 19.55 -12.18
C MET A 170 -33.56 20.89 -12.37
N PRO A 171 -34.23 21.90 -12.94
CA PRO A 171 -33.65 23.23 -12.98
C PRO A 171 -33.67 23.83 -11.58
N ASP A 172 -32.65 24.62 -11.24
CA ASP A 172 -32.77 25.51 -10.08
C ASP A 172 -33.83 26.59 -10.38
N GLU A 173 -34.62 26.97 -9.37
CA GLU A 173 -35.64 28.03 -9.50
C GLU A 173 -35.08 29.42 -9.12
N GLY A 174 -33.80 29.52 -8.75
CA GLY A 174 -33.06 30.75 -8.44
C GLY A 174 -32.53 31.52 -9.66
N PRO A 175 -31.94 32.71 -9.43
CA PRO A 175 -31.03 33.34 -10.39
C PRO A 175 -29.71 32.56 -10.46
N GLU A 176 -28.94 32.79 -11.53
CA GLU A 176 -27.56 32.29 -11.66
C GLU A 176 -26.70 32.84 -10.51
N THR A 177 -25.96 31.96 -9.83
CA THR A 177 -24.99 32.34 -8.82
C THR A 177 -23.60 31.87 -9.23
N GLY A 178 -22.55 32.54 -8.75
CA GLY A 178 -21.19 32.22 -9.12
C GLY A 178 -20.16 33.06 -8.41
N LEU A 179 -18.93 32.59 -8.47
CA LEU A 179 -17.74 33.25 -7.97
C LEU A 179 -16.67 33.15 -9.06
N ASP A 180 -15.93 34.23 -9.25
CA ASP A 180 -14.65 34.27 -9.96
C ASP A 180 -13.67 34.95 -9.01
N LEU A 181 -12.57 34.28 -8.73
CA LEU A 181 -11.60 34.62 -7.70
C LEU A 181 -10.20 34.51 -8.29
N THR A 182 -9.47 35.62 -8.31
CA THR A 182 -8.04 35.65 -8.67
C THR A 182 -7.24 36.19 -7.49
N ILE A 183 -6.21 35.47 -7.05
CA ILE A 183 -5.22 35.97 -6.08
C ILE A 183 -3.90 36.20 -6.80
N THR A 184 -3.23 37.30 -6.49
CA THR A 184 -1.90 37.64 -7.01
C THR A 184 -1.02 38.19 -5.89
N GLU A 185 0.14 37.59 -5.65
CA GLU A 185 1.18 38.19 -4.81
C GLU A 185 1.98 39.24 -5.61
N THR A 186 2.37 40.35 -4.99
CA THR A 186 3.33 41.30 -5.56
C THR A 186 4.08 42.02 -4.44
N ASP A 187 5.41 41.89 -4.43
CA ASP A 187 6.31 42.54 -3.46
C ASP A 187 5.87 42.31 -1.97
N GLY A 188 5.32 41.14 -1.63
CA GLY A 188 4.83 40.79 -0.29
C GLY A 188 3.49 41.44 0.11
N SER A 189 2.71 41.90 -0.87
CA SER A 189 1.30 42.30 -0.71
C SER A 189 0.42 41.39 -1.56
N TYR A 190 -0.77 41.06 -1.08
CA TYR A 190 -1.72 40.20 -1.79
C TYR A 190 -2.85 41.03 -2.37
N THR A 191 -3.13 40.81 -3.65
CA THR A 191 -4.32 41.35 -4.34
C THR A 191 -5.30 40.20 -4.54
N VAL A 192 -6.55 40.40 -4.13
CA VAL A 192 -7.64 39.45 -4.34
C VAL A 192 -8.71 40.14 -5.17
N ASP A 193 -8.81 39.78 -6.44
CA ASP A 193 -9.86 40.22 -7.34
C ASP A 193 -11.02 39.22 -7.30
N VAL A 194 -12.24 39.72 -7.11
CA VAL A 194 -13.46 38.91 -6.93
C VAL A 194 -14.59 39.45 -7.80
N SER A 195 -15.24 38.58 -8.57
CA SER A 195 -16.56 38.81 -9.14
C SER A 195 -17.53 37.79 -8.57
N GLN A 196 -18.61 38.26 -7.91
CA GLN A 196 -19.58 37.40 -7.22
C GLN A 196 -21.01 37.72 -7.65
N GLN A 197 -21.76 36.67 -7.96
CA GLN A 197 -23.20 36.70 -8.18
C GLN A 197 -23.87 35.79 -7.15
N ASP A 198 -24.79 36.31 -6.32
CA ASP A 198 -25.33 35.54 -5.18
C ASP A 198 -26.75 35.94 -4.75
N THR A 199 -27.42 35.06 -4.01
CA THR A 199 -28.74 35.28 -3.40
C THR A 199 -28.61 35.54 -1.90
N LEU A 200 -28.97 36.76 -1.48
CA LEU A 200 -28.84 37.25 -0.12
C LEU A 200 -30.09 36.96 0.74
N GLU A 201 -29.88 36.45 1.95
CA GLU A 201 -30.94 36.28 2.94
C GLU A 201 -31.45 37.64 3.49
N PRO A 202 -32.68 37.70 4.04
CA PRO A 202 -33.26 38.96 4.53
C PRO A 202 -32.54 39.66 5.69
N PHE A 203 -31.51 39.04 6.29
CA PHE A 203 -30.65 39.67 7.30
C PHE A 203 -29.35 40.22 6.72
N GLU A 204 -29.04 39.92 5.46
CA GLU A 204 -27.81 40.30 4.76
C GLU A 204 -28.02 41.51 3.87
N VAL A 205 -29.24 41.67 3.31
CA VAL A 205 -29.64 42.79 2.44
C VAL A 205 -29.22 44.17 2.96
N ASP A 206 -29.36 44.45 4.26
CA ASP A 206 -28.97 45.74 4.87
C ASP A 206 -27.46 46.06 4.69
N GLN A 207 -26.63 45.05 4.42
CA GLN A 207 -25.18 45.16 4.18
C GLN A 207 -24.83 45.34 2.70
N TRP A 208 -25.73 45.00 1.78
CA TRP A 208 -25.46 44.96 0.33
C TRP A 208 -26.38 45.88 -0.51
N GLU A 209 -27.40 46.53 0.09
CA GLU A 209 -28.38 47.39 -0.62
C GLU A 209 -27.73 48.51 -1.45
N THR A 210 -26.53 48.99 -1.07
CA THR A 210 -25.77 49.98 -1.84
C THR A 210 -24.27 49.70 -1.87
N GLU A 211 -23.59 50.11 -2.94
CA GLU A 211 -22.12 50.15 -3.09
C GLU A 211 -21.38 50.62 -1.81
N ALA A 212 -21.93 51.62 -1.11
CA ALA A 212 -21.32 52.19 0.09
C ALA A 212 -21.52 51.33 1.35
N ASP A 213 -22.59 50.53 1.39
CA ASP A 213 -22.85 49.58 2.47
C ASP A 213 -22.07 48.28 2.22
N ALA A 214 -22.07 47.77 0.98
CA ALA A 214 -21.28 46.61 0.55
C ALA A 214 -19.79 46.82 0.81
N LYS A 215 -19.26 47.98 0.40
CA LYS A 215 -17.87 48.36 0.70
C LYS A 215 -17.60 48.41 2.20
N ALA A 216 -18.54 48.91 3.01
CA ALA A 216 -18.36 48.99 4.45
C ALA A 216 -18.47 47.62 5.16
N ALA A 217 -19.16 46.65 4.56
CA ALA A 217 -19.18 45.26 5.00
C ALA A 217 -17.85 44.57 4.70
N LEU A 218 -17.39 44.62 3.44
CA LEU A 218 -16.10 44.08 3.00
C LEU A 218 -14.92 44.72 3.77
N GLU A 219 -14.89 46.04 3.93
CA GLU A 219 -13.86 46.73 4.76
C GLU A 219 -13.92 46.32 6.24
N ALA A 220 -15.07 45.87 6.76
CA ALA A 220 -15.20 45.41 8.14
C ALA A 220 -14.80 43.93 8.32
N GLU A 221 -14.99 43.11 7.29
CA GLU A 221 -14.60 41.69 7.25
C GLU A 221 -13.10 41.54 7.04
N TYR A 222 -12.59 41.89 5.86
CA TYR A 222 -11.16 41.81 5.54
C TYR A 222 -10.30 42.74 6.39
N GLY A 223 -10.87 43.86 6.87
CA GLY A 223 -10.21 44.74 7.81
C GLY A 223 -9.96 44.11 9.18
N VAL A 224 -10.73 43.10 9.61
CA VAL A 224 -10.42 42.34 10.83
C VAL A 224 -9.26 41.39 10.57
N ILE A 225 -9.33 40.61 9.50
CA ILE A 225 -8.30 39.64 9.10
C ILE A 225 -6.93 40.33 8.97
N ALA A 226 -6.85 41.43 8.21
CA ALA A 226 -5.60 42.18 8.05
C ALA A 226 -5.10 42.77 9.39
N GLN A 227 -5.98 43.24 10.27
CA GLN A 227 -5.57 43.74 11.60
C GLN A 227 -5.06 42.63 12.53
N GLU A 228 -5.57 41.40 12.41
CA GLU A 228 -5.08 40.24 13.15
C GLU A 228 -3.69 39.84 12.64
N LEU A 229 -3.46 39.91 11.33
CA LEU A 229 -2.16 39.76 10.66
C LEU A 229 -1.27 41.02 10.71
N GLY A 230 -1.61 42.03 11.52
CA GLY A 230 -0.81 43.25 11.73
C GLY A 230 -0.74 44.24 10.56
N GLY A 231 -1.40 43.95 9.43
CA GLY A 231 -1.46 44.77 8.22
C GLY A 231 -2.72 45.65 8.10
N ASP A 232 -2.97 46.13 6.88
CA ASP A 232 -4.12 46.95 6.49
C ASP A 232 -4.81 46.34 5.25
N ALA A 233 -6.15 46.35 5.21
CA ALA A 233 -6.94 45.94 4.04
C ALA A 233 -7.59 47.17 3.37
N THR A 234 -7.51 47.25 2.03
CA THR A 234 -8.21 48.25 1.22
C THR A 234 -9.12 47.57 0.22
N VAL A 235 -10.43 47.86 0.26
CA VAL A 235 -11.40 47.30 -0.69
C VAL A 235 -11.76 48.34 -1.76
N THR A 236 -11.76 47.96 -3.04
CA THR A 236 -12.23 48.78 -4.16
C THR A 236 -13.32 48.02 -4.90
N ILE A 237 -14.55 48.53 -4.89
CA ILE A 237 -15.65 48.02 -5.73
C ILE A 237 -15.56 48.69 -7.11
N HIS A 238 -15.61 47.89 -8.18
CA HIS A 238 -15.62 48.34 -9.57
C HIS A 238 -17.06 48.48 -10.08
N ASP A 239 -17.87 47.44 -9.88
CA ASP A 239 -19.29 47.38 -10.25
C ASP A 239 -20.14 46.77 -9.13
N HIS A 240 -21.40 47.21 -9.03
CA HIS A 240 -22.37 46.83 -7.98
C HIS A 240 -23.79 46.96 -8.52
N GLU A 241 -24.49 45.83 -8.65
CA GLU A 241 -25.93 45.78 -8.94
C GLU A 241 -26.67 44.94 -7.88
N PHE A 242 -27.72 45.50 -7.28
CA PHE A 242 -28.54 44.83 -6.27
C PHE A 242 -30.03 44.86 -6.64
N GLU A 243 -30.68 43.69 -6.66
CA GLU A 243 -32.12 43.54 -6.88
C GLU A 243 -32.83 42.89 -5.68
N ALA A 244 -33.60 43.68 -4.93
CA ALA A 244 -34.40 43.16 -3.81
C ALA A 244 -35.54 42.22 -4.27
N ASP A 245 -35.70 41.09 -3.58
CA ASP A 245 -36.69 40.06 -3.91
C ASP A 245 -38.10 40.37 -3.34
N THR A 246 -39.01 39.38 -3.39
CA THR A 246 -40.37 39.51 -2.81
C THR A 246 -40.55 38.88 -1.42
N ALA A 247 -39.56 38.14 -0.92
CA ALA A 247 -39.54 37.52 0.41
C ALA A 247 -38.90 38.44 1.48
N GLY A 248 -38.07 39.40 1.07
CA GLY A 248 -37.28 40.30 1.90
C GLY A 248 -35.76 40.12 1.76
N GLY A 249 -35.30 39.17 0.94
CA GLY A 249 -33.91 39.00 0.53
C GLY A 249 -33.58 39.82 -0.72
N GLY A 250 -32.58 39.40 -1.47
CA GLY A 250 -32.25 40.00 -2.77
C GLY A 250 -31.20 39.22 -3.54
N TYR A 251 -30.84 39.75 -4.70
CA TYR A 251 -29.76 39.27 -5.55
C TYR A 251 -28.67 40.33 -5.64
N ILE A 252 -27.41 39.91 -5.65
CA ILE A 252 -26.23 40.76 -5.78
C ILE A 252 -25.39 40.31 -6.98
N ASP A 253 -24.87 41.27 -7.73
CA ASP A 253 -23.81 41.12 -8.72
C ASP A 253 -22.76 42.20 -8.39
N VAL A 254 -21.54 41.80 -8.01
CA VAL A 254 -20.52 42.70 -7.47
C VAL A 254 -19.11 42.28 -7.92
N GLU A 255 -18.34 43.26 -8.39
CA GLU A 255 -16.94 43.10 -8.79
C GLU A 255 -16.07 43.98 -7.87
N TYR A 256 -15.10 43.39 -7.16
CA TYR A 256 -14.26 44.11 -6.21
C TYR A 256 -12.84 43.55 -6.07
N THR A 257 -11.88 44.44 -5.84
CA THR A 257 -10.49 44.12 -5.47
C THR A 257 -10.27 44.35 -3.98
N ILE A 258 -9.56 43.46 -3.31
CA ILE A 258 -9.00 43.64 -1.97
C ILE A 258 -7.47 43.74 -2.10
N GLU A 259 -6.89 44.85 -1.64
CA GLU A 259 -5.44 45.01 -1.47
C GLU A 259 -5.10 44.76 0.01
N LEU A 260 -4.36 43.69 0.31
CA LEU A 260 -3.85 43.34 1.64
C LEU A 260 -2.37 43.76 1.74
N GLU A 261 -2.11 44.86 2.46
CA GLU A 261 -0.77 45.41 2.63
C GLU A 261 -0.16 45.01 4.00
N ASN A 262 1.11 44.60 4.00
CA ASN A 262 1.90 44.28 5.20
C ASN A 262 1.35 43.13 6.07
N VAL A 263 0.69 42.13 5.46
CA VAL A 263 0.16 40.95 6.17
C VAL A 263 1.17 39.80 6.29
N LYS A 264 2.27 39.81 5.52
CA LYS A 264 3.26 38.71 5.46
C LYS A 264 3.89 38.41 6.83
N ASP A 265 4.43 39.43 7.51
CA ASP A 265 4.98 39.31 8.89
C ASP A 265 3.96 38.69 9.89
N GLY A 266 2.66 38.90 9.68
CA GLY A 266 1.59 38.36 10.53
C GLY A 266 1.17 36.93 10.16
N LEU A 267 1.27 36.55 8.89
CA LEU A 267 1.11 35.17 8.43
C LEU A 267 2.28 34.30 8.92
N GLU A 268 3.51 34.83 8.82
CA GLU A 268 4.74 34.20 9.34
C GLU A 268 4.60 33.93 10.84
N GLN A 269 4.19 34.94 11.61
CA GLN A 269 3.93 34.80 13.04
C GLN A 269 2.76 33.84 13.36
N LEU A 270 1.72 33.77 12.52
CA LEU A 270 0.61 32.83 12.72
C LEU A 270 1.06 31.38 12.54
N ILE A 271 1.79 31.08 11.47
CA ILE A 271 2.33 29.74 11.19
C ILE A 271 3.34 29.35 12.28
N ALA A 272 4.27 30.25 12.64
CA ALA A 272 5.25 30.01 13.68
C ALA A 272 4.60 29.79 15.07
N ASP A 273 3.54 30.54 15.40
CA ASP A 273 2.78 30.32 16.63
C ASP A 273 2.01 28.99 16.59
N GLU A 274 1.46 28.56 15.46
CA GLU A 274 0.79 27.24 15.34
C GLU A 274 1.81 26.11 15.60
N LEU A 275 2.93 26.11 14.88
CA LEU A 275 4.04 25.15 15.04
C LEU A 275 4.56 25.11 16.49
N THR A 276 4.81 26.28 17.10
CA THR A 276 5.35 26.37 18.49
C THR A 276 4.31 25.99 19.56
N ASN A 277 3.02 25.99 19.25
CA ASN A 277 1.96 25.56 20.18
C ASN A 277 1.58 24.08 20.02
N ASP A 278 2.08 23.40 19.00
CA ASP A 278 1.91 21.97 18.85
C ASP A 278 2.73 21.22 19.93
N PRO A 279 2.10 20.39 20.79
CA PRO A 279 2.81 19.66 21.83
C PRO A 279 3.63 18.47 21.31
N GLU A 280 3.52 18.10 20.03
CA GLU A 280 4.17 16.94 19.41
C GLU A 280 5.48 17.32 18.67
N LEU A 281 5.74 18.61 18.43
CA LEU A 281 6.92 19.08 17.67
C LEU A 281 8.10 19.63 18.52
N ASP A 282 7.91 19.92 19.82
CA ASP A 282 8.83 20.64 20.77
C ASP A 282 9.74 21.74 20.15
N ILE A 283 9.28 22.37 19.07
CA ILE A 283 10.04 23.29 18.22
C ILE A 283 10.31 24.60 18.97
N SER A 284 11.51 25.16 18.78
CA SER A 284 11.81 26.47 19.34
C SER A 284 11.23 27.58 18.45
N GLN A 285 10.71 28.65 19.07
CA GLN A 285 10.10 29.77 18.33
C GLN A 285 11.02 30.36 17.24
N SER A 286 12.35 30.33 17.39
CA SER A 286 13.22 30.85 16.32
C SER A 286 13.22 30.00 15.07
N ASP A 287 13.00 28.70 15.25
CA ASP A 287 13.10 27.70 14.19
C ASP A 287 11.72 27.60 13.52
N ALA A 288 10.64 27.73 14.32
CA ALA A 288 9.29 27.98 13.83
C ALA A 288 9.16 29.28 13.00
N GLU A 289 9.85 30.35 13.40
CA GLU A 289 9.92 31.62 12.64
C GLU A 289 10.70 31.44 11.31
N GLU A 290 11.73 30.57 11.28
CA GLU A 290 12.53 30.28 10.07
C GLU A 290 11.69 29.45 9.07
N VAL A 291 11.11 28.32 9.50
CA VAL A 291 10.22 27.48 8.69
C VAL A 291 9.01 28.26 8.17
N ALA A 292 8.37 29.10 9.00
CA ALA A 292 7.25 29.93 8.56
C ALA A 292 7.64 30.97 7.50
N ALA A 293 8.87 31.51 7.56
CA ALA A 293 9.38 32.44 6.57
C ALA A 293 9.68 31.74 5.23
N ASP A 294 10.19 30.50 5.27
CA ASP A 294 10.50 29.70 4.09
C ASP A 294 9.26 29.05 3.46
N ILE A 295 8.22 28.69 4.23
CA ILE A 295 6.87 28.37 3.71
C ILE A 295 6.29 29.56 2.96
N LEU A 296 6.47 30.78 3.48
CA LEU A 296 6.06 32.01 2.80
C LEU A 296 7.08 32.51 1.76
N ALA A 297 8.13 31.74 1.45
CA ALA A 297 9.07 32.03 0.37
C ALA A 297 8.67 31.38 -0.97
N ALA A 298 7.74 30.42 -0.98
CA ALA A 298 7.07 29.96 -2.19
C ALA A 298 6.32 31.14 -2.85
N GLU A 299 6.52 31.34 -4.16
CA GLU A 299 5.87 32.41 -4.92
C GLU A 299 4.55 31.88 -5.51
N LEU A 300 3.44 32.55 -5.20
CA LEU A 300 2.15 32.25 -5.82
C LEU A 300 2.12 32.85 -7.24
N ASP A 301 2.38 32.02 -8.25
CA ASP A 301 2.32 32.39 -9.67
C ASP A 301 0.88 32.61 -10.15
N ALA A 302 -0.03 31.73 -9.74
CA ALA A 302 -1.45 31.81 -10.08
C ALA A 302 -2.32 31.18 -8.99
N PHE A 303 -3.42 31.85 -8.66
CA PHE A 303 -4.57 31.23 -8.00
C PHE A 303 -5.81 31.80 -8.66
N GLU A 304 -6.36 31.04 -9.60
CA GLU A 304 -7.59 31.35 -10.33
C GLU A 304 -8.60 30.26 -9.98
N PHE A 305 -9.75 30.63 -9.46
CA PHE A 305 -10.85 29.72 -9.16
C PHE A 305 -12.17 30.37 -9.56
N SER A 306 -12.95 29.68 -10.38
CA SER A 306 -14.31 30.12 -10.72
C SER A 306 -15.32 28.99 -10.60
N TYR A 307 -16.56 29.35 -10.27
CA TYR A 307 -17.71 28.47 -10.45
C TYR A 307 -18.96 29.29 -10.83
N VAL A 308 -19.85 28.65 -11.59
CA VAL A 308 -21.17 29.17 -11.97
C VAL A 308 -22.21 28.08 -11.80
N VAL A 309 -23.25 28.37 -11.02
CA VAL A 309 -24.47 27.57 -10.87
C VAL A 309 -25.55 28.19 -11.75
N GLY A 310 -25.74 27.61 -12.94
CA GLY A 310 -26.77 28.01 -13.89
C GLY A 310 -28.11 27.30 -13.68
N GLU A 311 -29.06 27.47 -14.62
CA GLU A 311 -30.40 26.85 -14.53
C GLU A 311 -30.34 25.32 -14.42
N ASN A 312 -29.39 24.65 -15.10
CA ASN A 312 -29.29 23.19 -15.16
C ASN A 312 -27.85 22.65 -15.07
N THR A 313 -26.86 23.51 -14.85
CA THR A 313 -25.44 23.13 -14.79
C THR A 313 -24.75 23.78 -13.59
N VAL A 314 -23.76 23.08 -13.05
CA VAL A 314 -22.72 23.62 -12.18
C VAL A 314 -21.42 23.45 -12.93
N ASP A 315 -20.81 24.55 -13.33
CA ASP A 315 -19.55 24.59 -14.07
C ASP A 315 -18.51 25.25 -13.17
N ALA A 316 -17.33 24.66 -13.01
CA ALA A 316 -16.22 25.20 -12.21
C ALA A 316 -14.89 24.98 -12.94
N GLU A 317 -13.97 25.93 -12.79
CA GLU A 317 -12.64 25.93 -13.41
C GLU A 317 -11.63 26.40 -12.36
N TRP A 318 -10.46 25.76 -12.30
CA TRP A 318 -9.35 26.16 -11.42
C TRP A 318 -8.00 26.10 -12.13
N ASN A 319 -7.10 27.00 -11.72
CA ASN A 319 -5.71 27.05 -12.12
C ASN A 319 -4.90 27.58 -10.93
N ILE A 320 -4.14 26.69 -10.32
CA ILE A 320 -3.33 26.96 -9.12
C ILE A 320 -1.88 26.64 -9.48
N ALA A 321 -0.98 27.61 -9.34
CA ALA A 321 0.44 27.44 -9.61
C ALA A 321 1.30 28.16 -8.56
N PHE A 322 2.33 27.46 -8.12
CA PHE A 322 3.36 27.93 -7.20
C PHE A 322 4.74 27.58 -7.75
N SER A 323 5.71 28.44 -7.48
CA SER A 323 7.13 28.17 -7.74
C SER A 323 8.01 28.52 -6.54
N ASN A 324 9.29 28.19 -6.63
CA ASN A 324 10.26 28.32 -5.54
C ASN A 324 9.92 27.44 -4.32
N PHE A 325 9.34 26.25 -4.56
CA PHE A 325 9.06 25.25 -3.53
C PHE A 325 10.32 24.59 -2.96
N GLU A 326 11.43 24.54 -3.71
CA GLU A 326 12.75 24.00 -3.33
C GLU A 326 13.16 24.41 -1.90
N THR A 327 13.14 25.73 -1.63
CA THR A 327 13.51 26.27 -0.31
C THR A 327 12.49 25.97 0.79
N THR A 328 11.22 25.79 0.43
CA THR A 328 10.14 25.48 1.38
C THR A 328 10.19 24.02 1.81
N ALA A 329 10.37 23.09 0.87
CA ALA A 329 10.47 21.67 1.15
C ALA A 329 11.72 21.37 1.98
N MET A 330 12.88 21.91 1.59
CA MET A 330 14.12 21.78 2.38
C MET A 330 13.96 22.33 3.80
N ALA A 331 13.28 23.47 4.00
CA ALA A 331 13.02 24.00 5.34
C ALA A 331 12.07 23.13 6.18
N VAL A 332 11.21 22.31 5.55
CA VAL A 332 10.36 21.33 6.24
C VAL A 332 11.16 20.06 6.59
N LEU A 333 12.15 19.68 5.79
CA LEU A 333 13.07 18.57 6.10
C LEU A 333 14.06 18.96 7.20
N ASP A 334 14.73 20.11 7.08
CA ASP A 334 15.56 20.74 8.13
C ASP A 334 14.80 20.87 9.47
N LEU A 335 13.46 20.97 9.45
CA LEU A 335 12.63 20.98 10.64
C LEU A 335 12.52 19.59 11.29
N VAL A 336 12.33 18.52 10.52
CA VAL A 336 12.19 17.17 11.07
C VAL A 336 13.49 16.76 11.78
N ASP A 337 14.64 16.98 11.13
CA ASP A 337 15.98 16.81 11.70
C ASP A 337 16.20 17.59 13.01
N ALA A 338 15.52 18.73 13.16
CA ALA A 338 15.65 19.58 14.34
C ALA A 338 14.83 19.09 15.54
N VAL A 339 13.94 18.11 15.37
CA VAL A 339 13.10 17.53 16.42
C VAL A 339 13.76 16.26 16.97
N ASP A 340 14.46 16.38 18.11
CA ASP A 340 15.18 15.29 18.80
C ASP A 340 14.34 13.97 18.97
N GLU A 341 13.00 14.03 19.03
CA GLU A 341 12.12 12.83 19.12
C GLU A 341 11.76 12.22 17.75
N MET A 342 11.85 12.97 16.64
CA MET A 342 11.68 12.43 15.27
C MET A 342 13.01 11.95 14.69
N ASP A 343 14.12 12.66 14.94
CA ASP A 343 15.49 12.21 14.63
C ASP A 343 15.82 10.86 15.28
N GLU A 344 15.43 10.63 16.54
CA GLU A 344 15.63 9.33 17.22
C GLU A 344 14.66 8.20 16.76
N GLU A 345 13.61 8.49 15.98
CA GLU A 345 12.59 7.50 15.54
C GLU A 345 12.57 7.25 14.01
N PHE A 346 12.96 8.23 13.20
CA PHE A 346 12.89 8.22 11.73
C PHE A 346 14.11 8.85 11.02
N GLY A 347 15.16 9.27 11.75
CA GLY A 347 16.24 10.11 11.18
C GLY A 347 16.93 9.53 9.95
N ASP A 348 17.20 8.22 9.93
CA ASP A 348 17.82 7.55 8.77
C ASP A 348 16.87 7.58 7.52
N GLU A 349 15.55 7.34 7.67
CA GLU A 349 14.56 7.46 6.57
C GLU A 349 14.38 8.91 6.05
N PHE A 350 14.64 9.92 6.90
CA PHE A 350 14.55 11.33 6.49
C PHE A 350 15.80 11.84 5.77
N ASP A 351 16.99 11.35 6.13
CA ASP A 351 18.23 11.60 5.38
C ASP A 351 18.06 11.11 3.92
N ASP A 352 17.52 9.90 3.71
CA ASP A 352 17.26 9.35 2.37
C ASP A 352 16.20 10.16 1.60
N TYR A 353 15.10 10.56 2.25
CA TYR A 353 14.10 11.42 1.61
C TYR A 353 14.69 12.78 1.18
N ALA A 354 15.61 13.34 1.96
CA ALA A 354 16.32 14.57 1.61
C ALA A 354 17.27 14.38 0.43
N ASP A 355 18.04 13.28 0.39
CA ASP A 355 18.93 12.96 -0.73
C ASP A 355 18.16 12.61 -2.01
N MET A 356 17.01 11.93 -1.90
CA MET A 356 16.05 11.76 -3.00
C MET A 356 15.53 13.12 -3.51
N TYR A 357 15.16 14.03 -2.61
CA TYR A 357 14.69 15.37 -3.02
C TYR A 357 15.82 16.21 -3.64
N GLU A 358 17.07 16.11 -3.16
CA GLU A 358 18.25 16.68 -3.85
C GLU A 358 18.42 16.10 -5.26
N ALA A 359 18.28 14.79 -5.43
CA ALA A 359 18.34 14.15 -6.75
C ALA A 359 17.22 14.66 -7.69
N GLN A 360 16.00 14.90 -7.20
CA GLN A 360 14.91 15.51 -7.99
C GLN A 360 15.29 16.92 -8.47
N ILE A 361 15.93 17.73 -7.62
CA ILE A 361 16.40 19.08 -7.97
C ILE A 361 17.53 19.01 -9.02
N GLU A 362 18.52 18.14 -8.84
CA GLU A 362 19.68 18.06 -9.74
C GLU A 362 19.31 17.44 -11.11
N ALA A 363 18.33 16.54 -11.15
CA ALA A 363 17.79 15.93 -12.36
C ALA A 363 16.80 16.81 -13.16
N ASP A 364 16.28 17.91 -12.58
CA ASP A 364 15.16 18.70 -13.17
C ASP A 364 13.90 17.81 -13.33
N LEU A 365 13.63 16.92 -12.35
CA LEU A 365 12.58 15.91 -12.43
C LEU A 365 11.20 16.57 -12.50
N THR A 366 10.41 16.21 -13.51
CA THR A 366 9.06 16.76 -13.71
C THR A 366 8.06 15.64 -13.94
N GLN A 367 7.16 15.42 -12.98
CA GLN A 367 6.03 14.51 -13.12
C GLN A 367 4.82 15.29 -13.64
N THR A 368 4.15 14.75 -14.67
CA THR A 368 2.88 15.26 -15.18
C THR A 368 1.82 14.18 -15.02
N SER A 369 0.74 14.49 -14.31
CA SER A 369 -0.44 13.62 -14.18
C SER A 369 -1.64 14.28 -14.83
N THR A 370 -2.44 13.51 -15.57
CA THR A 370 -3.68 13.96 -16.20
C THR A 370 -4.84 13.07 -15.78
N TRP A 371 -6.05 13.63 -15.72
CA TRP A 371 -7.26 12.85 -15.47
C TRP A 371 -8.42 13.32 -16.35
N ASP A 372 -9.28 12.37 -16.72
CA ASP A 372 -10.52 12.58 -17.46
C ASP A 372 -11.62 11.70 -16.82
N LEU A 373 -12.53 12.32 -16.07
CA LEU A 373 -13.69 11.68 -15.46
C LEU A 373 -14.96 12.00 -16.26
N ARG A 374 -15.79 11.00 -16.54
CA ARG A 374 -17.08 11.15 -17.21
C ARG A 374 -18.16 10.29 -16.56
N TYR A 375 -19.22 10.92 -16.07
CA TYR A 375 -20.49 10.27 -15.73
C TYR A 375 -21.58 10.66 -16.74
N GLU A 376 -22.37 9.70 -17.23
CA GLU A 376 -23.53 9.94 -18.10
C GLU A 376 -24.69 8.99 -17.77
N ALA A 377 -25.86 9.56 -17.43
CA ALA A 377 -27.09 8.81 -17.18
C ALA A 377 -27.70 8.28 -18.49
N SER A 378 -27.41 7.01 -18.79
CA SER A 378 -27.79 6.28 -20.00
C SER A 378 -29.24 5.76 -19.98
N GLY A 379 -30.21 6.67 -19.89
CA GLY A 379 -31.62 6.35 -20.17
C GLY A 379 -32.55 6.50 -18.97
N ALA A 380 -32.98 5.40 -18.37
CA ALA A 380 -33.96 5.41 -17.27
C ALA A 380 -33.51 4.67 -16.00
N ASN A 381 -32.63 3.69 -16.15
CA ASN A 381 -32.19 2.77 -15.10
C ASN A 381 -30.68 2.44 -15.23
N GLU A 382 -29.94 3.09 -16.14
CA GLU A 382 -28.54 2.77 -16.45
C GLU A 382 -27.75 4.06 -16.42
N ALA A 383 -26.52 4.03 -15.91
CA ALA A 383 -25.55 5.13 -15.99
C ALA A 383 -24.15 4.57 -16.29
N THR A 384 -23.35 5.33 -17.03
CA THR A 384 -21.96 5.00 -17.33
C THR A 384 -21.06 5.96 -16.57
N LEU A 385 -20.08 5.42 -15.85
CA LEU A 385 -18.94 6.13 -15.27
C LEU A 385 -17.70 5.68 -16.05
N ALA A 386 -16.92 6.61 -16.56
CA ALA A 386 -15.59 6.36 -17.11
C ALA A 386 -14.58 7.27 -16.40
N PHE A 387 -13.37 6.75 -16.19
CA PHE A 387 -12.25 7.45 -15.61
C PHE A 387 -10.98 7.02 -16.33
N GLU A 388 -10.27 7.97 -16.91
CA GLU A 388 -8.97 7.81 -17.55
C GLU A 388 -7.97 8.61 -16.68
N TYR A 389 -6.84 8.01 -16.29
CA TYR A 389 -5.74 8.66 -15.56
C TYR A 389 -4.42 8.23 -16.19
N ALA A 390 -3.53 9.18 -16.44
CA ALA A 390 -2.19 8.92 -16.95
C ALA A 390 -1.17 9.77 -16.19
N SER A 391 0.01 9.21 -15.93
CA SER A 391 1.11 9.92 -15.30
C SER A 391 2.44 9.56 -15.95
N ASP A 392 3.16 10.59 -16.41
CA ASP A 392 4.46 10.48 -17.07
C ASP A 392 5.51 11.29 -16.29
N THR A 393 6.75 10.80 -16.22
CA THR A 393 7.86 11.54 -15.59
C THR A 393 8.96 11.91 -16.59
N GLU A 394 9.17 13.21 -16.82
CA GLU A 394 10.29 13.74 -17.62
C GLU A 394 11.59 13.80 -16.79
N ASN A 395 12.73 13.46 -17.42
CA ASN A 395 14.08 13.38 -16.83
C ASN A 395 14.28 12.27 -15.77
N TRP A 396 13.44 11.22 -15.79
CA TRP A 396 13.59 10.07 -14.90
C TRP A 396 14.96 9.37 -15.02
N ASP A 397 15.52 9.26 -16.23
CA ASP A 397 16.86 8.69 -16.47
C ASP A 397 17.99 9.49 -15.80
N ALA A 398 17.84 10.81 -15.70
CA ALA A 398 18.78 11.64 -14.96
C ALA A 398 18.60 11.51 -13.45
N TYR A 399 17.38 11.26 -12.97
CA TYR A 399 17.08 11.09 -11.56
C TYR A 399 17.60 9.76 -11.02
N THR A 400 17.42 8.66 -11.76
CA THR A 400 18.02 7.36 -11.40
C THR A 400 19.55 7.39 -11.46
N ASP A 401 20.16 8.11 -12.41
CA ASP A 401 21.61 8.39 -12.43
C ASP A 401 22.05 9.15 -11.15
N GLU A 402 21.28 10.15 -10.68
CA GLU A 402 21.60 10.96 -9.49
C GLU A 402 21.35 10.22 -8.16
N LEU A 403 20.35 9.32 -8.09
CA LEU A 403 20.16 8.39 -6.96
C LEU A 403 21.34 7.40 -6.86
N ALA A 404 21.74 6.80 -7.99
CA ALA A 404 22.87 5.88 -8.02
C ALA A 404 24.23 6.58 -7.74
N GLU A 405 24.38 7.90 -7.99
CA GLU A 405 25.56 8.67 -7.53
C GLU A 405 25.54 8.95 -6.00
N ARG A 406 24.40 8.76 -5.33
CA ARG A 406 24.20 8.87 -3.87
C ARG A 406 24.25 7.52 -3.14
N ASP A 407 24.46 6.42 -3.87
CA ASP A 407 24.33 5.05 -3.38
C ASP A 407 22.88 4.74 -2.88
N ILE A 408 21.85 5.30 -3.55
CA ILE A 408 20.41 5.00 -3.36
C ILE A 408 19.89 4.28 -4.62
N ASP A 409 19.23 3.14 -4.43
CA ASP A 409 18.65 2.36 -5.53
C ASP A 409 17.15 2.68 -5.77
N SER A 410 16.69 2.42 -6.99
CA SER A 410 15.29 2.61 -7.38
C SER A 410 14.75 1.31 -7.97
N PRO A 411 13.77 0.64 -7.35
CA PRO A 411 13.29 -0.65 -7.81
C PRO A 411 12.61 -0.49 -9.16
N GLU A 412 12.94 -1.41 -10.07
CA GLU A 412 12.24 -1.52 -11.33
C GLU A 412 10.99 -2.36 -11.10
N PHE A 413 9.83 -1.93 -11.60
CA PHE A 413 8.61 -2.73 -11.53
C PHE A 413 7.73 -2.56 -12.75
N VAL A 414 7.00 -3.61 -13.07
CA VAL A 414 5.94 -3.64 -14.08
C VAL A 414 4.67 -4.13 -13.41
N ILE A 415 3.58 -3.38 -13.53
CA ILE A 415 2.25 -3.78 -13.06
C ILE A 415 1.26 -3.79 -14.22
N ASP A 416 0.62 -4.93 -14.43
CA ASP A 416 -0.47 -5.12 -15.39
C ASP A 416 -1.70 -5.63 -14.60
N ALA A 417 -2.76 -4.84 -14.48
CA ALA A 417 -4.01 -5.27 -13.84
C ALA A 417 -5.23 -5.00 -14.73
N THR A 418 -5.92 -6.08 -15.10
CA THR A 418 -7.16 -6.03 -15.88
C THR A 418 -8.33 -6.55 -15.05
N ALA A 419 -9.50 -5.94 -15.15
CA ALA A 419 -10.72 -6.54 -14.65
C ALA A 419 -11.88 -6.34 -15.63
N THR A 420 -12.64 -7.40 -15.91
CA THR A 420 -13.75 -7.39 -16.88
C THR A 420 -14.99 -8.09 -16.35
N THR A 421 -16.16 -7.63 -16.79
CA THR A 421 -17.41 -8.37 -16.67
C THR A 421 -17.52 -9.40 -17.80
N ASP A 422 -17.64 -10.67 -17.44
CA ASP A 422 -17.84 -11.78 -18.36
C ASP A 422 -19.17 -12.50 -18.05
N ASP A 423 -20.16 -12.30 -18.93
CA ASP A 423 -21.56 -12.72 -18.78
C ASP A 423 -22.24 -12.25 -17.45
N ASP A 424 -22.14 -13.02 -16.37
CA ASP A 424 -22.73 -12.73 -15.05
C ASP A 424 -21.67 -12.68 -13.92
N GLU A 425 -20.38 -12.77 -14.26
CA GLU A 425 -19.22 -12.78 -13.37
C GLU A 425 -18.34 -11.53 -13.62
N ILE A 426 -17.51 -11.17 -12.64
CA ILE A 426 -16.37 -10.27 -12.81
C ILE A 426 -15.11 -11.12 -12.68
N SER A 427 -14.26 -11.08 -13.71
CA SER A 427 -12.90 -11.60 -13.70
C SER A 427 -11.93 -10.47 -13.39
N VAL A 428 -10.95 -10.71 -12.53
CA VAL A 428 -9.80 -9.85 -12.26
C VAL A 428 -8.56 -10.66 -12.59
N GLU A 429 -7.60 -10.06 -13.28
CA GLU A 429 -6.27 -10.57 -13.57
C GLU A 429 -5.27 -9.47 -13.15
N MET A 430 -4.23 -9.83 -12.40
CA MET A 430 -3.19 -8.92 -11.93
C MET A 430 -1.84 -9.62 -12.09
N ALA A 431 -0.85 -8.90 -12.59
CA ALA A 431 0.56 -9.28 -12.58
C ALA A 431 1.37 -8.11 -12.01
N LEU A 432 2.36 -8.43 -11.19
CA LEU A 432 3.35 -7.52 -10.65
C LEU A 432 4.71 -8.20 -10.76
N GLU A 433 5.60 -7.63 -11.56
CA GLU A 433 7.02 -7.97 -11.63
C GLU A 433 7.79 -6.86 -10.91
N VAL A 434 8.61 -7.18 -9.94
CA VAL A 434 9.55 -6.25 -9.28
C VAL A 434 10.95 -6.81 -9.49
N THR A 435 11.75 -6.12 -10.30
CA THR A 435 13.16 -6.43 -10.52
C THR A 435 14.01 -5.56 -9.60
N GLN A 436 14.58 -6.18 -8.58
CA GLN A 436 15.53 -5.57 -7.65
C GLN A 436 16.40 -6.69 -7.08
N GLU A 437 17.72 -6.58 -7.26
CA GLU A 437 18.68 -7.44 -6.56
C GLU A 437 18.59 -7.14 -5.05
N ASP A 438 18.78 -8.17 -4.21
CA ASP A 438 18.76 -8.07 -2.75
C ASP A 438 17.42 -7.56 -2.13
N PHE A 439 16.33 -7.41 -2.93
CA PHE A 439 14.95 -7.16 -2.45
C PHE A 439 14.60 -8.05 -1.25
N LEU A 440 15.07 -9.30 -1.30
CA LEU A 440 14.83 -10.30 -0.29
C LEU A 440 15.51 -10.00 1.05
N GLU A 441 16.77 -9.58 1.04
CA GLU A 441 17.51 -9.20 2.25
C GLU A 441 16.86 -7.95 2.88
N THR A 442 16.48 -6.95 2.06
CA THR A 442 15.76 -5.75 2.51
C THR A 442 14.37 -6.08 3.07
N ALA A 443 13.55 -6.87 2.37
CA ALA A 443 12.20 -7.21 2.81
C ALA A 443 12.17 -8.08 4.08
N ILE A 444 13.17 -8.96 4.26
CA ILE A 444 13.35 -9.71 5.51
C ILE A 444 13.84 -8.76 6.62
N SER A 445 14.81 -7.89 6.34
CA SER A 445 15.36 -6.94 7.32
C SER A 445 14.29 -5.98 7.84
N ALA A 446 13.51 -5.35 6.96
CA ALA A 446 12.38 -4.49 7.33
C ALA A 446 11.32 -5.25 8.16
N MET A 447 11.00 -6.49 7.79
CA MET A 447 10.08 -7.35 8.56
C MET A 447 10.62 -7.70 9.96
N VAL A 448 11.92 -7.95 10.07
CA VAL A 448 12.60 -8.21 11.36
C VAL A 448 12.61 -6.94 12.22
N GLN A 449 12.84 -5.76 11.63
CA GLN A 449 12.81 -4.49 12.35
C GLN A 449 11.39 -4.15 12.87
N ASP A 450 10.36 -4.27 12.05
CA ASP A 450 8.96 -4.07 12.46
C ASP A 450 8.57 -5.01 13.63
N PHE A 451 8.95 -6.29 13.55
CA PHE A 451 8.68 -7.27 14.61
C PHE A 451 9.48 -6.98 15.90
N GLN A 452 10.67 -6.39 15.83
CA GLN A 452 11.43 -5.93 17.00
C GLN A 452 10.79 -4.69 17.65
N ASN A 453 10.08 -3.88 16.87
CA ASN A 453 9.47 -2.63 17.30
C ASN A 453 8.01 -2.77 17.79
N ASP A 454 7.23 -3.77 17.34
CA ASP A 454 5.85 -3.99 17.82
C ASP A 454 5.80 -4.53 19.27
N PRO A 455 5.27 -3.77 20.26
CA PRO A 455 5.13 -4.21 21.63
C PRO A 455 4.03 -5.28 21.87
N MET A 456 3.32 -5.72 20.83
CA MET A 456 2.40 -6.87 20.85
C MET A 456 3.08 -8.19 20.51
N MET A 457 4.21 -8.17 19.79
CA MET A 457 4.96 -9.38 19.44
C MET A 457 5.68 -9.97 20.67
N ASP A 458 5.91 -11.28 20.64
CA ASP A 458 6.67 -11.97 21.67
C ASP A 458 8.13 -12.21 21.26
N ASP A 459 8.98 -12.47 22.27
CA ASP A 459 10.40 -12.76 22.08
C ASP A 459 10.66 -13.98 21.14
N GLU A 460 9.61 -14.77 20.83
CA GLU A 460 9.67 -16.02 20.07
C GLU A 460 9.36 -15.79 18.57
N ALA A 461 8.38 -14.94 18.24
CA ALA A 461 8.16 -14.45 16.87
C ALA A 461 9.37 -13.67 16.34
N VAL A 462 9.98 -12.82 17.19
CA VAL A 462 11.22 -12.10 16.85
C VAL A 462 12.36 -13.08 16.60
N ALA A 463 12.56 -14.07 17.47
CA ALA A 463 13.61 -15.08 17.30
C ALA A 463 13.40 -15.95 16.04
N LEU A 464 12.15 -16.25 15.67
CA LEU A 464 11.83 -16.96 14.44
C LEU A 464 12.13 -16.11 13.20
N ALA A 465 11.78 -14.81 13.20
CA ALA A 465 12.10 -13.90 12.10
C ALA A 465 13.62 -13.75 11.93
N THR A 466 14.38 -13.57 13.03
CA THR A 466 15.85 -13.59 12.99
C THR A 466 16.41 -14.92 12.49
N ALA A 467 15.76 -16.06 12.75
CA ALA A 467 16.20 -17.34 12.20
C ALA A 467 15.94 -17.49 10.68
N PHE A 468 14.96 -16.78 10.12
CA PHE A 468 14.77 -16.68 8.67
C PHE A 468 15.81 -15.76 8.00
N GLU A 469 16.19 -14.67 8.66
CA GLU A 469 17.30 -13.79 8.29
C GLU A 469 18.65 -14.55 8.34
N GLU A 470 18.98 -15.19 9.47
CA GLU A 470 20.21 -15.99 9.66
C GLU A 470 20.29 -17.23 8.74
N ALA A 471 19.21 -17.62 8.06
CA ALA A 471 19.19 -18.78 7.17
C ALA A 471 19.48 -18.45 5.69
N GLU A 472 19.55 -17.17 5.31
CA GLU A 472 19.85 -16.72 3.94
C GLU A 472 18.91 -17.40 2.92
N LEU A 473 17.61 -17.02 2.95
CA LEU A 473 16.59 -17.49 2.00
C LEU A 473 17.02 -17.13 0.55
N GLU A 474 17.15 -18.11 -0.34
CA GLU A 474 17.59 -17.91 -1.74
C GLU A 474 16.41 -17.77 -2.70
N LEU A 475 15.36 -18.58 -2.49
CA LEU A 475 14.20 -18.65 -3.37
C LEU A 475 12.98 -19.09 -2.55
N ALA A 476 11.83 -18.45 -2.77
CA ALA A 476 10.55 -18.95 -2.29
C ALA A 476 9.50 -18.91 -3.39
N LYS A 477 8.62 -19.91 -3.41
CA LYS A 477 7.44 -19.92 -4.27
C LYS A 477 6.20 -20.35 -3.51
N PHE A 478 5.08 -19.73 -3.84
CA PHE A 478 3.78 -19.94 -3.23
C PHE A 478 2.70 -19.88 -4.30
N ASP A 479 1.98 -20.99 -4.50
CA ASP A 479 0.84 -21.09 -5.40
C ASP A 479 -0.41 -21.42 -4.56
N LEU A 480 -1.49 -20.69 -4.82
CA LEU A 480 -2.82 -20.89 -4.27
C LEU A 480 -3.79 -21.04 -5.44
N ASP A 481 -4.59 -22.10 -5.44
CA ASP A 481 -5.57 -22.42 -6.47
C ASP A 481 -6.90 -22.78 -5.80
N MET A 482 -7.99 -22.14 -6.22
CA MET A 482 -9.36 -22.41 -5.81
C MET A 482 -10.19 -22.63 -7.08
N ASP A 483 -10.73 -23.84 -7.27
CA ASP A 483 -11.54 -24.24 -8.45
C ASP A 483 -12.53 -25.37 -8.05
N ASP A 484 -13.75 -25.35 -8.60
CA ASP A 484 -14.81 -26.38 -8.45
C ASP A 484 -15.08 -26.86 -6.99
N GLY A 485 -14.83 -26.00 -6.00
CA GLY A 485 -15.03 -26.26 -4.57
C GLY A 485 -13.85 -26.95 -3.86
N THR A 486 -12.65 -26.94 -4.45
CA THR A 486 -11.40 -27.38 -3.81
C THR A 486 -10.45 -26.18 -3.66
N VAL A 487 -9.77 -26.05 -2.52
CA VAL A 487 -8.59 -25.18 -2.38
C VAL A 487 -7.33 -26.06 -2.39
N THR A 488 -6.31 -25.62 -3.12
CA THR A 488 -4.97 -26.20 -3.12
C THR A 488 -3.96 -25.09 -2.83
N MET A 489 -3.01 -25.35 -1.95
CA MET A 489 -1.96 -24.41 -1.54
C MET A 489 -0.62 -25.14 -1.55
N GLU A 490 0.28 -24.76 -2.46
CA GLU A 490 1.62 -25.31 -2.61
C GLU A 490 2.66 -24.23 -2.28
N ALA A 491 3.60 -24.53 -1.40
CA ALA A 491 4.61 -23.59 -0.95
C ALA A 491 5.97 -24.29 -0.81
N GLY A 492 7.04 -23.61 -1.19
CA GLY A 492 8.39 -24.11 -0.99
C GLY A 492 9.44 -23.02 -0.93
N ALA A 493 10.57 -23.32 -0.31
CA ALA A 493 11.68 -22.40 -0.12
C ALA A 493 13.04 -23.14 -0.08
N THR A 494 14.08 -22.51 -0.62
CA THR A 494 15.50 -22.92 -0.49
C THR A 494 16.32 -21.86 0.23
N PHE A 495 17.35 -22.28 0.96
CA PHE A 495 18.17 -21.46 1.86
C PHE A 495 19.66 -21.80 1.69
N ASP A 496 20.60 -20.86 1.81
CA ASP A 496 22.04 -21.25 1.79
C ASP A 496 22.41 -22.03 3.06
N ASP A 497 22.00 -21.57 4.25
CA ASP A 497 22.36 -22.21 5.53
C ASP A 497 21.19 -22.41 6.52
N LEU A 498 20.55 -23.59 6.46
CA LEU A 498 19.60 -24.02 7.49
C LEU A 498 20.24 -24.29 8.89
N SER A 499 21.53 -24.01 9.14
CA SER A 499 22.16 -24.23 10.46
C SER A 499 21.57 -23.37 11.59
N ALA A 500 20.96 -22.23 11.27
CA ALA A 500 20.11 -21.49 12.21
C ALA A 500 18.96 -22.37 12.71
N PHE A 501 18.20 -22.97 11.77
CA PHE A 501 17.09 -23.89 12.05
C PHE A 501 17.53 -25.25 12.62
N GLU A 502 18.74 -25.76 12.31
CA GLU A 502 19.28 -26.99 12.93
C GLU A 502 19.28 -26.89 14.47
N SER A 503 19.53 -25.70 15.02
CA SER A 503 19.56 -25.49 16.47
C SER A 503 18.16 -25.62 17.11
N HIS A 504 17.14 -25.04 16.46
CA HIS A 504 15.74 -25.13 16.88
C HIS A 504 15.19 -26.55 16.71
N LEU A 505 15.45 -27.21 15.57
CA LEU A 505 15.10 -28.61 15.34
C LEU A 505 15.78 -29.55 16.34
N SER A 506 17.05 -29.30 16.66
CA SER A 506 17.77 -30.05 17.68
C SER A 506 17.09 -29.93 19.05
N ASP A 507 16.77 -28.72 19.50
CA ASP A 507 16.13 -28.53 20.81
C ASP A 507 14.69 -29.09 20.84
N ALA A 508 13.94 -29.01 19.74
CA ALA A 508 12.63 -29.64 19.57
C ALA A 508 12.71 -31.18 19.75
N TYR A 509 13.66 -31.84 19.08
CA TYR A 509 13.86 -33.29 19.14
C TYR A 509 14.87 -33.72 20.22
N HIS A 510 14.90 -33.04 21.37
CA HIS A 510 15.66 -33.40 22.59
C HIS A 510 17.19 -33.55 22.40
N GLY A 511 17.77 -32.75 21.51
CA GLY A 511 19.21 -32.71 21.20
C GLY A 511 19.64 -33.68 20.10
N LEU A 512 18.72 -34.10 19.22
CA LEU A 512 19.00 -34.93 18.05
C LEU A 512 19.23 -34.08 16.79
N THR A 513 20.24 -34.42 16.00
CA THR A 513 20.46 -33.77 14.69
C THR A 513 19.48 -34.34 13.67
N VAL A 514 18.40 -33.61 13.39
CA VAL A 514 17.43 -33.94 12.34
C VAL A 514 18.02 -33.61 10.97
N ALA A 515 17.94 -34.55 10.04
CA ALA A 515 18.36 -34.36 8.64
C ALA A 515 17.18 -34.22 7.68
N HIS A 516 16.07 -34.91 7.95
CA HIS A 516 14.84 -34.78 7.16
C HIS A 516 13.61 -34.91 8.07
N VAL A 517 12.55 -34.17 7.76
CA VAL A 517 11.18 -34.37 8.26
C VAL A 517 10.29 -34.59 7.05
N TYR A 518 9.37 -35.55 7.13
CA TYR A 518 8.32 -35.76 6.14
C TYR A 518 7.04 -36.16 6.87
N ALA A 519 5.94 -35.48 6.59
CA ALA A 519 4.62 -35.81 7.12
C ALA A 519 3.59 -35.80 5.98
N ASP A 520 2.69 -36.76 6.00
CA ASP A 520 1.62 -36.91 5.03
C ASP A 520 0.36 -37.40 5.75
N THR A 521 -0.73 -36.64 5.67
CA THR A 521 -2.00 -36.99 6.30
C THR A 521 -2.66 -38.20 5.64
N ASP A 522 -2.41 -38.48 4.35
CA ASP A 522 -2.95 -39.65 3.63
C ASP A 522 -2.31 -40.96 4.12
N ASP A 523 -1.09 -40.89 4.66
CA ASP A 523 -0.36 -42.00 5.32
C ASP A 523 -0.61 -42.04 6.85
N GLU A 524 -1.38 -41.10 7.42
CA GLU A 524 -1.69 -40.95 8.86
C GLU A 524 -0.40 -40.91 9.74
N ALA A 525 0.72 -40.37 9.22
CA ALA A 525 2.05 -40.53 9.84
C ALA A 525 3.05 -39.39 9.54
N ALA A 526 3.93 -39.13 10.52
CA ALA A 526 5.11 -38.29 10.37
C ALA A 526 6.42 -39.07 10.63
N TYR A 527 7.41 -38.84 9.77
CA TYR A 527 8.72 -39.50 9.75
C TYR A 527 9.84 -38.47 9.96
N VAL A 528 10.61 -38.65 11.03
CA VAL A 528 11.76 -37.78 11.35
C VAL A 528 13.05 -38.58 11.25
N HIS A 529 13.92 -38.21 10.31
CA HIS A 529 15.22 -38.83 10.11
C HIS A 529 16.28 -38.13 10.98
N ALA A 530 16.70 -38.78 12.07
CA ALA A 530 17.74 -38.29 12.97
C ALA A 530 19.10 -38.96 12.68
N THR A 531 20.15 -38.15 12.56
CA THR A 531 21.52 -38.65 12.34
C THR A 531 22.28 -38.83 13.65
N GLY A 532 23.12 -39.86 13.71
CA GLY A 532 24.01 -40.12 14.84
C GLY A 532 23.31 -40.32 16.20
N MET A 533 22.04 -40.74 16.20
CA MET A 533 21.26 -40.96 17.43
C MET A 533 22.01 -41.85 18.43
N VAL A 534 22.62 -42.94 17.94
CA VAL A 534 23.42 -43.87 18.75
C VAL A 534 24.73 -44.28 18.06
N ASP A 535 25.68 -44.84 18.81
CA ASP A 535 26.88 -45.47 18.24
C ASP A 535 26.49 -46.68 17.33
N ALA A 536 27.16 -46.90 16.21
CA ALA A 536 26.91 -48.02 15.27
C ALA A 536 27.03 -49.46 15.88
N ASP A 537 27.56 -49.62 17.10
CA ASP A 537 27.64 -50.89 17.85
C ASP A 537 26.64 -50.91 19.05
N ALA A 538 25.71 -49.95 19.13
CA ALA A 538 24.78 -49.76 20.25
C ALA A 538 23.74 -50.89 20.37
N SER A 539 23.12 -50.95 21.55
CA SER A 539 22.04 -51.87 21.88
C SER A 539 20.71 -51.14 22.07
N GLU A 540 19.60 -51.88 22.02
CA GLU A 540 18.25 -51.36 22.31
C GLU A 540 18.18 -50.67 23.69
N ASP A 541 18.95 -51.15 24.68
CA ASP A 541 19.07 -50.52 26.00
C ASP A 541 19.66 -49.09 25.90
N ASP A 542 20.56 -48.83 24.95
CA ASP A 542 21.19 -47.50 24.74
C ASP A 542 20.23 -46.55 23.98
N VAL A 543 19.47 -47.06 23.00
CA VAL A 543 18.41 -46.30 22.28
C VAL A 543 17.34 -45.81 23.27
N ARG A 544 16.93 -46.67 24.21
CA ARG A 544 15.98 -46.36 25.29
C ARG A 544 16.54 -45.43 26.39
N GLU A 545 17.78 -44.96 26.31
CA GLU A 545 18.27 -43.88 27.20
C GLU A 545 17.97 -42.47 26.64
N HIS A 546 17.48 -42.34 25.40
CA HIS A 546 17.06 -41.07 24.80
C HIS A 546 15.69 -40.62 25.30
N ALA A 547 15.47 -39.30 25.40
CA ALA A 547 14.22 -38.72 25.90
C ALA A 547 13.02 -38.93 24.94
N ILE A 548 13.31 -39.09 23.64
CA ILE A 548 12.31 -39.36 22.59
C ILE A 548 11.81 -40.81 22.57
N VAL A 549 12.29 -41.67 23.48
CA VAL A 549 11.95 -43.10 23.56
C VAL A 549 11.47 -43.44 24.97
N ASP A 550 10.23 -43.91 25.11
CA ASP A 550 9.62 -44.18 26.41
C ASP A 550 9.31 -45.69 26.66
N ASP A 551 8.43 -45.98 27.64
CA ASP A 551 7.98 -47.35 27.95
C ASP A 551 6.94 -47.88 26.93
N ALA A 552 6.34 -47.01 26.09
CA ALA A 552 5.38 -47.33 25.03
C ALA A 552 6.04 -47.46 23.64
N THR A 553 7.05 -46.64 23.33
CA THR A 553 7.81 -46.69 22.06
C THR A 553 8.29 -48.09 21.67
N THR A 554 8.05 -48.47 20.41
CA THR A 554 8.56 -49.70 19.78
C THR A 554 9.89 -49.44 19.08
N VAL A 555 10.96 -50.12 19.51
CA VAL A 555 12.31 -49.96 18.93
C VAL A 555 12.63 -51.15 18.02
N HIS A 556 13.05 -50.87 16.78
CA HIS A 556 13.51 -51.86 15.81
C HIS A 556 15.01 -51.68 15.54
N MET A 557 15.82 -52.69 15.89
CA MET A 557 17.26 -52.63 15.70
C MET A 557 17.67 -53.03 14.26
N PRO A 558 18.92 -52.78 13.83
CA PRO A 558 19.38 -53.08 12.47
C PRO A 558 19.15 -54.54 12.05
N GLY A 559 18.43 -54.72 10.94
CA GLY A 559 18.05 -56.03 10.39
C GLY A 559 16.85 -56.69 11.07
N GLU A 560 16.09 -55.97 11.89
CA GLU A 560 14.75 -56.37 12.34
C GLU A 560 13.63 -55.81 11.42
N TRP A 561 13.95 -54.76 10.67
CA TRP A 561 13.13 -54.12 9.62
C TRP A 561 13.81 -54.25 8.23
N ASP A 562 13.03 -54.11 7.16
CA ASP A 562 13.44 -54.25 5.73
C ASP A 562 12.67 -53.22 4.83
N GLU A 563 11.98 -52.24 5.42
CA GLU A 563 11.05 -51.32 4.76
C GLU A 563 11.74 -49.97 4.43
N GLU A 564 11.35 -49.32 3.33
CA GLU A 564 11.82 -47.97 2.97
C GLU A 564 10.78 -46.96 3.49
N HIS A 565 11.22 -45.99 4.29
CA HIS A 565 10.35 -44.95 4.84
C HIS A 565 10.14 -43.81 3.82
N PRO A 566 8.95 -43.18 3.78
CA PRO A 566 8.67 -42.02 2.93
C PRO A 566 9.62 -40.84 3.17
N ARG A 567 9.76 -40.01 2.14
CA ARG A 567 10.56 -38.77 2.08
C ARG A 567 9.99 -37.88 0.99
N LEU A 568 10.22 -36.57 1.15
CA LEU A 568 9.90 -35.54 0.16
C LEU A 568 10.45 -35.90 -1.24
N ASP A 569 9.61 -35.83 -2.28
CA ASP A 569 10.06 -36.02 -3.66
C ASP A 569 10.74 -34.73 -4.17
N MET A 570 12.04 -34.63 -3.94
CA MET A 570 12.87 -33.52 -4.44
C MET A 570 12.74 -33.31 -5.96
N GLY A 571 12.30 -34.31 -6.74
CA GLY A 571 12.03 -34.12 -8.16
C GLY A 571 10.82 -33.21 -8.43
N GLN A 572 9.77 -33.32 -7.60
CA GLN A 572 8.60 -32.43 -7.62
C GLN A 572 8.97 -31.05 -7.10
N VAL A 573 9.68 -30.97 -5.97
CA VAL A 573 10.05 -29.68 -5.36
C VAL A 573 10.98 -28.87 -6.26
N THR A 574 11.96 -29.51 -6.92
CA THR A 574 12.80 -28.84 -7.93
C THR A 574 12.00 -28.40 -9.17
N GLU A 575 10.96 -29.13 -9.58
CA GLU A 575 10.08 -28.74 -10.69
C GLU A 575 9.17 -27.55 -10.32
N PHE A 576 8.69 -27.50 -9.08
CA PHE A 576 7.92 -26.38 -8.53
C PHE A 576 8.77 -25.10 -8.37
N LEU A 577 9.93 -25.20 -7.72
CA LEU A 577 10.84 -24.07 -7.45
C LEU A 577 11.62 -23.58 -8.67
N GLY A 578 11.51 -24.23 -9.84
CA GLY A 578 11.98 -23.67 -11.12
C GLY A 578 13.50 -23.57 -11.32
N THR A 579 14.33 -24.18 -10.46
CA THR A 579 15.80 -23.98 -10.36
C THR A 579 16.68 -24.53 -11.52
N ASP A 580 16.16 -24.55 -12.76
CA ASP A 580 16.84 -25.01 -13.98
C ASP A 580 16.93 -23.87 -15.04
N ALA A 581 17.14 -22.62 -14.59
CA ALA A 581 17.49 -21.43 -15.38
C ALA A 581 18.57 -20.59 -14.67
N THR A 582 19.42 -19.86 -15.42
CA THR A 582 20.54 -19.06 -14.86
C THR A 582 21.06 -18.03 -15.89
N GLU A 583 20.91 -16.72 -15.67
CA GLU A 583 21.71 -15.58 -16.25
C GLU A 583 21.39 -14.27 -15.46
N SER A 584 21.95 -13.94 -14.27
CA SER A 584 23.29 -13.34 -13.97
C SER A 584 23.42 -11.80 -13.78
N GLU A 585 23.66 -11.38 -12.52
CA GLU A 585 24.54 -10.30 -11.95
C GLU A 585 24.26 -8.80 -12.22
N THR A 586 24.27 -7.95 -11.15
CA THR A 586 24.86 -6.58 -11.13
C THR A 586 25.43 -6.03 -9.77
N GLU A 587 24.87 -6.29 -8.57
CA GLU A 587 25.31 -5.85 -7.18
C GLU A 587 24.76 -4.45 -6.64
N SER A 588 23.67 -4.32 -5.81
CA SER A 588 23.24 -3.05 -5.09
C SER A 588 22.16 -3.17 -3.93
N ASP A 589 22.15 -2.27 -2.92
CA ASP A 589 21.42 -2.33 -1.62
C ASP A 589 20.30 -1.22 -1.40
N ASP A 590 19.46 -1.40 -0.37
CA ASP A 590 18.76 -0.38 0.48
C ASP A 590 17.26 0.04 0.27
N ASP A 591 16.76 0.88 1.21
CA ASP A 591 15.39 0.91 1.79
C ASP A 591 14.25 1.71 1.06
N GLY A 592 13.07 1.79 1.72
CA GLY A 592 11.74 2.05 1.12
C GLY A 592 11.46 3.41 0.45
N LEU A 593 10.65 3.38 -0.64
CA LEU A 593 10.43 4.55 -1.51
C LEU A 593 9.04 5.25 -1.42
N PRO A 594 9.02 6.59 -1.56
CA PRO A 594 7.80 7.36 -1.82
C PRO A 594 7.29 7.21 -3.26
N GLY A 595 6.16 6.52 -3.44
CA GLY A 595 5.47 6.42 -4.74
C GLY A 595 4.07 5.79 -4.69
N PHE A 596 3.79 4.98 -3.66
CA PHE A 596 2.59 4.14 -3.54
C PHE A 596 1.23 4.84 -3.43
N GLY A 597 1.16 6.18 -3.45
CA GLY A 597 -0.08 6.94 -3.22
C GLY A 597 -1.22 6.60 -4.20
N ALA A 598 -0.91 6.41 -5.48
CA ALA A 598 -1.90 6.04 -6.50
C ALA A 598 -2.30 4.57 -6.39
N VAL A 599 -1.32 3.66 -6.28
CA VAL A 599 -1.55 2.21 -6.19
C VAL A 599 -2.38 1.84 -4.95
N ALA A 600 -2.05 2.41 -3.79
CA ALA A 600 -2.79 2.17 -2.55
C ALA A 600 -4.24 2.67 -2.63
N ALA A 601 -4.51 3.79 -3.32
CA ALA A 601 -5.86 4.29 -3.53
C ALA A 601 -6.70 3.38 -4.46
N LEU A 602 -6.07 2.81 -5.49
CA LEU A 602 -6.69 1.88 -6.43
C LEU A 602 -6.99 0.52 -5.75
N VAL A 603 -6.03 -0.03 -5.00
CA VAL A 603 -6.22 -1.22 -4.14
C VAL A 603 -7.31 -0.99 -3.09
N ALA A 604 -7.39 0.21 -2.50
CA ALA A 604 -8.46 0.55 -1.55
C ALA A 604 -9.85 0.61 -2.21
N MET A 605 -9.97 1.10 -3.46
CA MET A 605 -11.23 1.05 -4.21
C MET A 605 -11.65 -0.38 -4.57
N LEU A 606 -10.71 -1.21 -5.04
CA LEU A 606 -10.95 -2.63 -5.31
C LEU A 606 -11.34 -3.38 -4.04
N SER A 607 -10.67 -3.11 -2.93
CA SER A 607 -11.01 -3.65 -1.60
C SER A 607 -12.42 -3.22 -1.15
N ALA A 608 -12.82 -1.98 -1.41
CA ALA A 608 -14.17 -1.49 -1.09
C ALA A 608 -15.26 -2.17 -1.94
N LEU A 609 -14.97 -2.46 -3.22
CA LEU A 609 -15.85 -3.21 -4.11
C LEU A 609 -15.98 -4.68 -3.67
N GLY A 610 -14.87 -5.34 -3.30
CA GLY A 610 -14.89 -6.68 -2.71
C GLY A 610 -15.65 -6.76 -1.39
N LEU A 611 -15.42 -5.80 -0.48
CA LEU A 611 -16.10 -5.72 0.82
C LEU A 611 -17.62 -5.46 0.71
N ALA A 612 -18.11 -4.92 -0.41
CA ALA A 612 -19.54 -4.79 -0.66
C ALA A 612 -20.27 -6.16 -0.72
N ARG A 613 -19.57 -7.25 -1.06
CA ARG A 613 -20.07 -8.64 -1.00
C ARG A 613 -20.32 -9.10 0.44
N TRP A 614 -19.60 -8.58 1.43
CA TRP A 614 -19.68 -9.04 2.83
C TRP A 614 -20.85 -8.45 3.62
N HIS A 615 -21.60 -7.50 3.06
CA HIS A 615 -22.58 -6.69 3.80
C HIS A 615 -24.04 -6.76 3.30
N ASN A 616 -24.36 -7.65 2.36
CA ASN A 616 -25.72 -7.90 1.82
C ASN A 616 -26.26 -9.30 2.13
#